data_AF-A0A4U2MLU6-F1
#
_entry.id   AF-A0A4U2MLU6-F1
#
_cell.length_a   1.000
_cell.length_b   1.000
_cell.length_c   1.000
_cell.angle_alpha   90.00
_cell.angle_beta   90.00
_cell.angle_gamma   90.00
#
_symmetry.space_group_name_H-M   'P 1'
#
loop_
_entity.id
_entity.type
_entity.pdbx_description
1 polymer ?
#
loop_
_entity_poly.entity_id
_entity_poly.type
_entity_poly.pdbx_seq_one_letter_code
_entity_poly.pdbx_strand_id
1 'polypeptide(L)'
;SNVTNNNRLNLGDWDSKSSLNTRPSDWMMSHLRAFYEFTGDKTWLTVINNLYDVYTQFSNKYSPNTGLISDFVVKNPPQPAPKDFLNESQYTNAYYYNASRVPLRIVMDYAMYGEKRSKVISDKVSSWIQNKTNGNPSKIVDGYQLNGSNIGSYPTAVFVSPFIAASTTKSDNQKWVNSGWDWMKNKKESYFSDSYNLLTMLFITGNWWKPVPDDKKIENLINDETQKGYDK
;
A
#
# COMPACT_ATOMS: atom_id res chain seq x y z
N SER A 1 -0.20 -12.52 16.78
CA SER A 1 -0.48 -11.29 16.01
C SER A 1 0.82 -10.56 15.73
N ASN A 2 1.04 -10.17 14.47
CA ASN A 2 2.22 -9.45 13.95
C ASN A 2 2.23 -7.95 14.28
N VAL A 3 1.19 -7.46 14.97
CA VAL A 3 1.14 -6.08 15.48
C VAL A 3 2.21 -5.89 16.55
N THR A 4 3.12 -4.94 16.43
CA THR A 4 4.18 -4.69 17.41
C THR A 4 3.70 -3.80 18.56
N ASN A 5 4.46 -3.73 19.65
CA ASN A 5 4.22 -2.79 20.77
C ASN A 5 4.26 -1.32 20.34
N ASN A 6 4.86 -1.04 19.18
CA ASN A 6 4.93 0.29 18.56
C ASN A 6 3.86 0.48 17.47
N ASN A 7 2.80 -0.34 17.47
CA ASN A 7 1.66 -0.28 16.55
C ASN A 7 2.05 -0.33 15.06
N ARG A 8 3.12 -1.06 14.72
CA ARG A 8 3.51 -1.40 13.35
C ARG A 8 3.18 -2.87 13.08
N LEU A 9 3.50 -3.33 11.87
CA LEU A 9 3.49 -4.74 11.51
C LEU A 9 4.94 -5.23 11.37
N ASN A 10 5.33 -6.25 12.15
CA ASN A 10 6.63 -6.90 12.00
C ASN A 10 6.67 -7.81 10.75
N LEU A 11 7.80 -8.45 10.48
CA LEU A 11 8.03 -9.21 9.24
C LEU A 11 7.42 -10.62 9.25
N GLY A 12 7.06 -11.12 10.43
CA GLY A 12 6.52 -12.46 10.66
C GLY A 12 6.40 -12.78 12.14
N ASP A 13 5.81 -13.93 12.46
CA ASP A 13 5.65 -14.44 13.83
C ASP A 13 6.99 -14.80 14.51
N TRP A 14 8.02 -15.03 13.71
CA TRP A 14 9.41 -15.23 14.14
C TRP A 14 10.12 -13.93 14.57
N ASP A 15 9.58 -12.74 14.23
CA ASP A 15 10.18 -11.45 14.56
C ASP A 15 9.67 -10.92 15.92
N SER A 16 10.48 -10.10 16.58
CA SER A 16 10.20 -9.58 17.92
C SER A 16 8.92 -8.73 17.96
N LYS A 17 8.19 -8.82 19.07
CA LYS A 17 7.03 -7.96 19.36
C LYS A 17 7.41 -6.48 19.51
N SER A 18 8.67 -6.18 19.81
CA SER A 18 9.21 -4.82 19.88
C SER A 18 9.93 -4.38 18.60
N SER A 19 9.94 -5.21 17.56
CA SER A 19 10.61 -4.91 16.29
C SER A 19 10.16 -3.57 15.70
N LEU A 20 11.11 -2.85 15.13
CA LEU A 20 10.85 -1.65 14.32
C LEU A 20 11.01 -1.92 12.82
N ASN A 21 11.41 -3.14 12.47
CA ASN A 21 11.54 -3.59 11.09
C ASN A 21 10.15 -3.88 10.54
N THR A 22 9.86 -3.37 9.36
CA THR A 22 8.56 -3.55 8.72
C THR A 22 8.71 -3.49 7.22
N ARG A 23 7.79 -4.15 6.50
CA ARG A 23 7.75 -4.20 5.05
C ARG A 23 6.51 -3.43 4.57
N PRO A 24 6.66 -2.27 3.90
CA PRO A 24 5.52 -1.43 3.54
C PRO A 24 4.45 -2.10 2.68
N SER A 25 4.78 -3.11 1.89
CA SER A 25 3.79 -3.88 1.12
C SER A 25 2.82 -4.70 1.98
N ASP A 26 3.10 -4.83 3.28
CA ASP A 26 2.23 -5.48 4.27
C ASP A 26 1.24 -4.49 4.89
N TRP A 27 1.39 -3.19 4.61
CA TRP A 27 0.50 -2.14 5.10
C TRP A 27 -0.79 -2.11 4.26
N MET A 28 -1.53 -3.21 4.31
CA MET A 28 -2.78 -3.44 3.59
C MET A 28 -3.91 -2.72 4.31
N MET A 29 -3.94 -1.39 4.22
CA MET A 29 -4.81 -0.51 5.01
C MET A 29 -6.28 -0.93 4.96
N SER A 30 -6.81 -1.23 3.78
CA SER A 30 -8.19 -1.71 3.59
C SER A 30 -8.48 -3.07 4.27
N HIS A 31 -7.48 -3.93 4.43
CA HIS A 31 -7.62 -5.20 5.16
C HIS A 31 -7.67 -4.95 6.66
N LEU A 32 -6.85 -4.02 7.17
CA LEU A 32 -6.89 -3.64 8.58
C LEU A 32 -8.23 -2.99 8.95
N ARG A 33 -8.86 -2.24 8.04
CA ARG A 33 -10.23 -1.74 8.22
C ARG A 33 -11.22 -2.88 8.36
N ALA A 34 -11.16 -3.87 7.47
CA ALA A 34 -12.01 -5.05 7.56
C ALA A 34 -11.77 -5.82 8.87
N PHE A 35 -10.51 -5.96 9.32
CA PHE A 35 -10.23 -6.57 10.62
C PHE A 35 -10.93 -5.83 11.76
N TYR A 36 -10.92 -4.50 11.77
CA TYR A 36 -11.70 -3.72 12.72
C TYR A 36 -13.20 -3.99 12.60
N GLU A 37 -13.79 -3.84 11.41
CA GLU A 37 -15.24 -3.99 11.21
C GLU A 37 -15.74 -5.40 11.64
N PHE A 38 -14.95 -6.45 11.42
CA PHE A 38 -15.35 -7.83 11.73
C PHE A 38 -15.02 -8.31 13.15
N THR A 39 -14.15 -7.60 13.89
CA THR A 39 -13.73 -8.01 15.25
C THR A 39 -14.13 -7.01 16.34
N GLY A 40 -14.37 -5.75 15.99
CA GLY A 40 -14.54 -4.65 16.95
C GLY A 40 -13.24 -4.21 17.63
N ASP A 41 -12.09 -4.82 17.33
CA ASP A 41 -10.82 -4.53 17.99
C ASP A 41 -10.19 -3.22 17.47
N LYS A 42 -10.15 -2.20 18.33
CA LYS A 42 -9.59 -0.87 18.02
C LYS A 42 -8.08 -0.89 17.77
N THR A 43 -7.36 -1.96 18.11
CA THR A 43 -5.93 -2.12 17.77
C THR A 43 -5.68 -1.92 16.27
N TRP A 44 -6.58 -2.39 15.41
CA TRP A 44 -6.40 -2.25 13.96
C TRP A 44 -6.46 -0.79 13.49
N LEU A 45 -7.33 0.03 14.09
CA LEU A 45 -7.39 1.46 13.81
C LEU A 45 -6.14 2.19 14.30
N THR A 46 -5.61 1.81 15.47
CA THR A 46 -4.35 2.35 15.99
C THR A 46 -3.18 2.03 15.05
N VAL A 47 -3.12 0.80 14.53
CA VAL A 47 -2.09 0.39 13.55
C VAL A 47 -2.23 1.19 12.26
N ILE A 48 -3.44 1.33 11.69
CA ILE A 48 -3.67 2.14 10.48
C ILE A 48 -3.14 3.56 10.64
N ASN A 49 -3.51 4.22 11.74
CA ASN A 49 -3.10 5.61 11.99
C ASN A 49 -1.57 5.73 12.08
N ASN A 50 -0.92 4.87 12.86
CA ASN A 50 0.52 4.88 13.00
C ASN A 50 1.24 4.56 11.68
N LEU A 51 0.75 3.63 10.87
CA LEU A 51 1.37 3.31 9.57
C LEU A 51 1.25 4.48 8.58
N TYR A 52 0.17 5.25 8.58
CA TYR A 52 0.08 6.48 7.80
C TYR A 52 1.06 7.56 8.27
N ASP A 53 1.24 7.72 9.58
CA ASP A 53 2.21 8.67 10.15
C ASP A 53 3.64 8.27 9.77
N VAL A 54 3.96 6.98 9.88
CA VAL A 54 5.24 6.39 9.45
C VAL A 54 5.48 6.63 7.95
N TYR A 55 4.48 6.37 7.08
CA TYR A 55 4.60 6.63 5.65
C TYR A 55 4.90 8.11 5.39
N THR A 56 4.16 9.00 6.03
CA THR A 56 4.27 10.46 5.83
C THR A 56 5.64 10.95 6.29
N GLN A 57 6.09 10.55 7.48
CA GLN A 57 7.40 10.91 8.02
C GLN A 57 8.55 10.38 7.14
N PHE A 58 8.43 9.13 6.68
CA PHE A 58 9.40 8.53 5.75
C PHE A 58 9.45 9.33 4.45
N SER A 59 8.29 9.53 3.80
CA SER A 59 8.26 10.09 2.45
C SER A 59 8.71 11.55 2.42
N ASN A 60 8.33 12.35 3.42
CA ASN A 60 8.76 13.74 3.51
C ASN A 60 10.27 13.88 3.61
N LYS A 61 10.96 12.90 4.22
CA LYS A 61 12.41 12.93 4.40
C LYS A 61 13.19 12.25 3.26
N TYR A 62 12.73 11.08 2.81
CA TYR A 62 13.51 10.21 1.92
C TYR A 62 13.01 10.13 0.48
N SER A 63 11.76 10.54 0.22
CA SER A 63 11.16 10.52 -1.12
C SER A 63 10.28 11.76 -1.42
N PRO A 64 10.73 12.99 -1.07
CA PRO A 64 9.88 14.18 -1.11
C PRO A 64 9.32 14.48 -2.51
N ASN A 65 10.05 14.11 -3.56
CA ASN A 65 9.68 14.38 -4.96
C ASN A 65 8.88 13.25 -5.62
N THR A 66 8.88 12.05 -5.05
CA THR A 66 8.32 10.84 -5.70
C THR A 66 7.17 10.23 -4.92
N GLY A 67 7.12 10.37 -3.60
CA GLY A 67 6.14 9.70 -2.75
C GLY A 67 6.43 8.21 -2.51
N LEU A 68 7.52 7.67 -3.08
CA LEU A 68 7.86 6.25 -3.00
C LEU A 68 8.27 5.83 -1.58
N ILE A 69 8.22 4.53 -1.31
CA ILE A 69 8.72 3.94 -0.07
C ILE A 69 9.68 2.79 -0.38
N SER A 70 10.61 2.48 0.52
CA SER A 70 11.57 1.40 0.31
C SER A 70 10.95 0.02 0.55
N ASP A 71 11.58 -1.03 0.01
CA ASP A 71 11.21 -2.44 0.22
C ASP A 71 11.08 -2.77 1.70
N PHE A 72 12.01 -2.29 2.53
CA PHE A 72 11.94 -2.41 3.99
C PHE A 72 12.17 -1.07 4.66
N VAL A 73 11.52 -0.87 5.80
CA VAL A 73 11.63 0.31 6.67
C VAL A 73 12.08 -0.15 8.05
N VAL A 74 13.01 0.59 8.64
CA VAL A 74 13.58 0.30 9.96
C VAL A 74 13.56 1.54 10.86
N LYS A 75 13.78 1.33 12.16
CA LYS A 75 13.89 2.35 13.23
C LYS A 75 12.65 3.25 13.41
N ASN A 76 12.72 4.09 14.43
CA ASN A 76 11.80 5.20 14.71
C ASN A 76 12.65 6.42 15.13
N PRO A 77 12.68 7.54 14.37
CA PRO A 77 11.93 7.81 13.14
C PRO A 77 12.24 6.82 12.00
N PRO A 78 11.29 6.56 11.10
CA PRO A 78 11.43 5.56 10.05
C PRO A 78 12.45 6.00 9.01
N GLN A 79 13.27 5.06 8.57
CA GLN A 79 14.28 5.25 7.54
C GLN A 79 14.32 4.02 6.62
N PRO A 80 14.88 4.15 5.40
CA PRO A 80 15.12 2.98 4.55
C PRO A 80 15.97 1.96 5.30
N ALA A 81 15.69 0.67 5.10
CA ALA A 81 16.59 -0.39 5.51
C ALA A 81 17.98 -0.20 4.86
N PRO A 82 19.06 -0.77 5.43
CA PRO A 82 20.31 -0.90 4.69
C PRO A 82 20.10 -1.76 3.44
N LYS A 83 21.06 -1.71 2.49
CA LYS A 83 21.14 -2.71 1.42
C LYS A 83 21.35 -4.10 2.01
N ASP A 84 20.97 -5.14 1.27
CA ASP A 84 21.14 -6.54 1.65
C ASP A 84 20.46 -6.89 2.98
N PHE A 85 19.42 -6.13 3.35
CA PHE A 85 18.68 -6.36 4.58
C PHE A 85 18.02 -7.74 4.51
N LEU A 86 18.33 -8.59 5.49
CA LEU A 86 17.93 -10.01 5.53
C LEU A 86 18.38 -10.83 4.30
N ASN A 87 19.41 -10.37 3.57
CA ASN A 87 19.87 -10.97 2.31
C ASN A 87 18.78 -11.08 1.23
N GLU A 88 17.73 -10.25 1.29
CA GLU A 88 16.62 -10.28 0.33
C GLU A 88 17.04 -9.74 -1.04
N SER A 89 17.78 -8.62 -1.07
CA SER A 89 18.44 -8.07 -2.26
C SER A 89 19.34 -6.88 -1.91
N GLN A 90 20.20 -6.48 -2.84
CA GLN A 90 20.97 -5.23 -2.74
C GLN A 90 20.12 -3.94 -2.81
N TYR A 91 18.81 -4.06 -3.06
CA TYR A 91 17.89 -2.94 -3.27
C TYR A 91 16.82 -2.81 -2.17
N THR A 92 17.02 -3.46 -1.03
CA THR A 92 16.11 -3.38 0.14
C THR A 92 15.90 -1.95 0.67
N ASN A 93 16.78 -1.03 0.30
CA ASN A 93 16.75 0.39 0.66
C ASN A 93 16.00 1.28 -0.37
N ALA A 94 15.45 0.71 -1.44
CA ALA A 94 14.85 1.42 -2.58
C ALA A 94 13.43 0.92 -2.88
N TYR A 95 12.73 1.55 -3.84
CA TYR A 95 11.44 1.06 -4.31
C TYR A 95 11.69 -0.09 -5.30
N TYR A 96 11.62 -1.33 -4.80
CA TYR A 96 11.94 -2.53 -5.56
C TYR A 96 10.79 -3.53 -5.49
N TYR A 97 11.06 -4.82 -5.72
CA TYR A 97 10.01 -5.81 -5.94
C TYR A 97 9.05 -5.96 -4.75
N ASN A 98 9.48 -5.73 -3.50
CA ASN A 98 8.52 -5.73 -2.39
C ASN A 98 7.63 -4.48 -2.44
N ALA A 99 8.24 -3.29 -2.54
CA ALA A 99 7.53 -2.01 -2.52
C ALA A 99 6.65 -1.77 -3.74
N SER A 100 6.90 -2.46 -4.86
CA SER A 100 6.09 -2.42 -6.09
C SER A 100 4.58 -2.59 -5.85
N ARG A 101 4.22 -3.32 -4.79
CA ARG A 101 2.85 -3.66 -4.38
C ARG A 101 2.15 -2.53 -3.62
N VAL A 102 2.92 -1.63 -3.00
CA VAL A 102 2.42 -0.59 -2.07
C VAL A 102 1.34 0.30 -2.68
N PRO A 103 1.46 0.80 -3.93
CA PRO A 103 0.45 1.71 -4.49
C PRO A 103 -0.96 1.12 -4.49
N LEU A 104 -1.11 -0.18 -4.81
CA LEU A 104 -2.39 -0.88 -4.74
C LEU A 104 -2.89 -0.97 -3.28
N ARG A 105 -2.02 -1.42 -2.37
CA ARG A 105 -2.39 -1.59 -0.94
C ARG A 105 -2.87 -0.29 -0.29
N ILE A 106 -2.27 0.84 -0.66
CA ILE A 106 -2.64 2.15 -0.14
C ILE A 106 -3.93 2.65 -0.79
N VAL A 107 -4.03 2.66 -2.13
CA VAL A 107 -5.16 3.31 -2.83
C VAL A 107 -6.51 2.63 -2.54
N MET A 108 -6.50 1.33 -2.25
CA MET A 108 -7.70 0.59 -1.86
C MET A 108 -8.39 1.18 -0.62
N ASP A 109 -7.67 1.76 0.34
CA ASP A 109 -8.29 2.38 1.53
C ASP A 109 -9.08 3.66 1.17
N TYR A 110 -8.61 4.42 0.18
CA TYR A 110 -9.37 5.54 -0.33
C TYR A 110 -10.62 5.06 -1.08
N ALA A 111 -10.47 4.11 -1.99
CA ALA A 111 -11.58 3.64 -2.82
C ALA A 111 -12.69 2.95 -1.99
N MET A 112 -12.33 2.18 -0.95
CA MET A 112 -13.27 1.40 -0.16
C MET A 112 -13.76 2.12 1.10
N TYR A 113 -12.95 3.03 1.68
CA TYR A 113 -13.24 3.66 2.98
C TYR A 113 -13.12 5.19 2.98
N GLY A 114 -12.81 5.81 1.84
CA GLY A 114 -12.74 7.27 1.72
C GLY A 114 -11.56 7.91 2.46
N GLU A 115 -10.52 7.14 2.83
CA GLU A 115 -9.38 7.65 3.60
C GLU A 115 -8.58 8.69 2.80
N LYS A 116 -8.63 9.95 3.24
CA LYS A 116 -7.98 11.07 2.53
C LYS A 116 -6.46 10.95 2.51
N ARG A 117 -5.83 10.39 3.55
CA ARG A 117 -4.37 10.16 3.58
C ARG A 117 -3.92 9.19 2.48
N SER A 118 -4.73 8.16 2.19
CA SER A 118 -4.51 7.26 1.06
C SER A 118 -4.49 8.03 -0.25
N LYS A 119 -5.52 8.84 -0.51
CA LYS A 119 -5.57 9.69 -1.72
C LYS A 119 -4.34 10.59 -1.87
N VAL A 120 -3.91 11.26 -0.80
CA VAL A 120 -2.73 12.14 -0.85
C VAL A 120 -1.48 11.38 -1.27
N ILE A 121 -1.24 10.19 -0.69
CA ILE A 121 -0.09 9.34 -1.04
C ILE A 121 -0.20 8.86 -2.49
N SER A 122 -1.36 8.31 -2.87
CA SER A 122 -1.60 7.77 -4.22
C SER A 122 -1.47 8.85 -5.30
N ASP A 123 -2.03 10.05 -5.07
CA ASP A 123 -1.94 11.18 -5.99
C ASP A 123 -0.48 11.60 -6.22
N LYS A 124 0.33 11.68 -5.15
CA LYS A 124 1.75 12.07 -5.25
C LYS A 124 2.55 11.07 -6.08
N VAL A 125 2.39 9.78 -5.79
CA VAL A 125 3.05 8.70 -6.53
C VAL A 125 2.59 8.66 -7.99
N SER A 126 1.28 8.79 -8.24
CA SER A 126 0.69 8.83 -9.58
C SER A 126 1.22 10.00 -10.41
N SER A 127 1.25 11.21 -9.85
CA SER A 127 1.78 12.38 -10.56
C SER A 127 3.26 12.22 -10.91
N TRP A 128 4.07 11.69 -9.99
CA TRP A 128 5.48 11.45 -10.26
C TRP A 128 5.68 10.44 -11.39
N ILE A 129 5.03 9.27 -11.34
CA ILE A 129 5.27 8.22 -12.34
C ILE A 129 4.76 8.61 -13.73
N GLN A 130 3.65 9.34 -13.81
CA GLN A 130 3.14 9.90 -15.07
C GLN A 130 4.16 10.86 -15.70
N ASN A 131 4.71 11.79 -14.91
CA ASN A 131 5.74 12.72 -15.39
C ASN A 131 7.02 11.99 -15.79
N LYS A 132 7.48 11.05 -14.95
CA LYS A 132 8.70 10.25 -15.18
C LYS A 132 8.65 9.48 -16.50
N THR A 133 7.46 9.04 -16.90
CA THR A 133 7.25 8.20 -18.09
C THR A 133 6.65 8.96 -19.27
N ASN A 134 6.46 10.27 -19.14
CA ASN A 134 5.76 11.11 -20.10
C ASN A 134 4.39 10.51 -20.52
N GLY A 135 3.64 10.01 -19.54
CA GLY A 135 2.33 9.38 -19.75
C GLY A 135 2.35 8.05 -20.49
N ASN A 136 3.50 7.39 -20.64
CA ASN A 136 3.60 6.08 -21.29
C ASN A 136 3.88 4.94 -20.29
N PRO A 137 2.89 4.10 -19.94
CA PRO A 137 3.07 2.97 -19.02
C PRO A 137 4.19 1.99 -19.41
N SER A 138 4.50 1.85 -20.70
CA SER A 138 5.58 0.97 -21.17
C SER A 138 6.99 1.48 -20.83
N LYS A 139 7.11 2.70 -20.28
CA LYS A 139 8.37 3.30 -19.80
C LYS A 139 8.56 3.16 -18.29
N ILE A 140 7.62 2.55 -17.59
CA ILE A 140 7.82 2.11 -16.21
C ILE A 140 8.89 1.01 -16.22
N VAL A 141 9.78 1.01 -15.23
CA VAL A 141 10.82 0.00 -15.06
C VAL A 141 10.68 -0.72 -13.72
N ASP A 142 11.26 -1.91 -13.62
CA ASP A 142 11.21 -2.82 -12.50
C ASP A 142 12.14 -2.44 -11.33
N GLY A 143 12.14 -1.15 -10.96
CA GLY A 143 12.84 -0.65 -9.77
C GLY A 143 13.25 0.80 -9.87
N TYR A 144 13.13 1.54 -8.77
CA TYR A 144 13.53 2.94 -8.66
C TYR A 144 14.24 3.23 -7.34
N GLN A 145 15.26 4.07 -7.40
CA GLN A 145 15.74 4.75 -6.20
C GLN A 145 14.64 5.68 -5.68
N LEU A 146 14.66 6.01 -4.38
CA LEU A 146 13.63 6.85 -3.77
C LEU A 146 13.58 8.28 -4.34
N ASN A 147 14.68 8.74 -4.95
CA ASN A 147 14.73 10.01 -5.69
C ASN A 147 14.19 9.92 -7.14
N GLY A 148 13.81 8.73 -7.60
CA GLY A 148 13.20 8.49 -8.91
C GLY A 148 14.18 8.11 -10.03
N SER A 149 15.47 7.93 -9.75
CA SER A 149 16.40 7.33 -10.73
C SER A 149 16.09 5.85 -10.92
N ASN A 150 16.35 5.34 -12.13
CA ASN A 150 16.04 3.96 -12.48
C ASN A 150 17.02 2.99 -11.81
N ILE A 151 16.49 1.86 -11.35
CA ILE A 151 17.26 0.65 -11.05
C ILE A 151 16.98 -0.39 -12.13
N GLY A 152 15.68 -0.63 -12.38
CA GLY A 152 15.21 -1.57 -13.39
C GLY A 152 15.41 -1.07 -14.82
N SER A 153 15.10 -1.94 -15.77
CA SER A 153 15.31 -1.71 -17.20
C SER A 153 14.11 -2.02 -18.09
N TYR A 154 13.07 -2.67 -17.57
CA TYR A 154 11.91 -3.09 -18.38
C TYR A 154 10.59 -3.02 -17.60
N PRO A 155 9.44 -2.90 -18.29
CA PRO A 155 8.13 -2.88 -17.65
C PRO A 155 7.65 -4.31 -17.32
N THR A 156 7.38 -4.56 -16.04
CA THR A 156 6.74 -5.78 -15.54
C THR A 156 5.47 -5.45 -14.76
N ALA A 157 4.46 -6.33 -14.78
CA ALA A 157 3.11 -5.97 -14.34
C ALA A 157 3.02 -5.69 -12.83
N VAL A 158 3.87 -6.29 -12.00
CA VAL A 158 3.90 -5.97 -10.56
C VAL A 158 4.32 -4.53 -10.26
N PHE A 159 5.01 -3.86 -11.18
CA PHE A 159 5.29 -2.42 -11.08
C PHE A 159 4.25 -1.57 -11.80
N VAL A 160 3.94 -1.91 -13.05
CA VAL A 160 3.03 -1.10 -13.88
C VAL A 160 1.63 -1.02 -13.26
N SER A 161 1.02 -2.16 -12.97
CA SER A 161 -0.39 -2.22 -12.61
C SER A 161 -0.69 -1.47 -11.31
N PRO A 162 0.09 -1.61 -10.21
CA PRO A 162 -0.14 -0.83 -9.00
C PRO A 162 -0.02 0.69 -9.19
N PHE A 163 0.88 1.17 -10.05
CA PHE A 163 0.94 2.60 -10.39
C PHE A 163 -0.32 3.08 -11.11
N ILE A 164 -0.90 2.26 -12.00
CA ILE A 164 -2.19 2.56 -12.62
C ILE A 164 -3.31 2.59 -11.58
N ALA A 165 -3.35 1.62 -10.64
CA ALA A 165 -4.33 1.60 -9.57
C ALA A 165 -4.28 2.86 -8.70
N ALA A 166 -3.09 3.33 -8.30
CA ALA A 166 -2.92 4.57 -7.55
C ALA A 166 -3.41 5.82 -8.31
N SER A 167 -3.59 5.73 -9.62
CA SER A 167 -4.03 6.84 -10.47
C SER A 167 -5.56 6.94 -10.60
N THR A 168 -6.31 5.96 -10.08
CA THR A 168 -7.79 5.91 -10.15
C THR A 168 -8.50 6.91 -9.22
N THR A 169 -7.75 7.63 -8.39
CA THR A 169 -8.24 8.60 -7.41
C THR A 169 -8.67 9.95 -8.01
N LYS A 170 -8.36 10.22 -9.28
CA LYS A 170 -8.69 11.47 -10.01
C LYS A 170 -9.13 11.17 -11.43
N SER A 171 -10.24 11.77 -11.85
CA SER A 171 -10.75 11.68 -13.23
C SER A 171 -9.78 12.25 -14.26
N ASP A 172 -8.96 13.24 -13.91
CA ASP A 172 -7.99 13.87 -14.82
C ASP A 172 -6.93 12.87 -15.33
N ASN A 173 -6.73 11.76 -14.61
CA ASN A 173 -5.83 10.68 -15.00
C ASN A 173 -6.47 9.70 -16.01
N GLN A 174 -7.68 9.93 -16.51
CA GLN A 174 -8.43 8.94 -17.30
C GLN A 174 -7.63 8.40 -18.50
N LYS A 175 -6.93 9.28 -19.24
CA LYS A 175 -6.12 8.86 -20.39
C LYS A 175 -4.99 7.92 -19.95
N TRP A 176 -4.31 8.24 -18.86
CA TRP A 176 -3.26 7.41 -18.27
C TRP A 176 -3.80 6.06 -17.78
N VAL A 177 -4.94 6.06 -17.10
CA VAL A 177 -5.59 4.82 -16.62
C VAL A 177 -5.99 3.93 -17.80
N ASN A 178 -6.56 4.49 -18.87
CA ASN A 178 -6.92 3.73 -20.08
C ASN A 178 -5.69 3.13 -20.76
N SER A 179 -4.60 3.90 -20.94
CA SER A 179 -3.35 3.39 -21.49
C SER A 179 -2.73 2.29 -20.61
N GLY A 180 -2.85 2.43 -19.29
CA GLY A 180 -2.42 1.42 -18.32
C GLY A 180 -3.23 0.12 -18.44
N TRP A 181 -4.55 0.23 -18.56
CA TRP A 181 -5.44 -0.91 -18.78
C TRP A 181 -5.09 -1.64 -20.07
N ASP A 182 -4.92 -0.91 -21.17
CA ASP A 182 -4.54 -1.50 -22.46
C ASP A 182 -3.21 -2.25 -22.40
N TRP A 183 -2.25 -1.72 -21.63
CA TRP A 183 -0.96 -2.39 -21.40
C TRP A 183 -1.11 -3.67 -20.57
N MET A 184 -1.91 -3.65 -19.50
CA MET A 184 -1.94 -4.73 -18.51
C MET A 184 -2.93 -5.86 -18.81
N LYS A 185 -4.03 -5.58 -19.53
CA LYS A 185 -5.21 -6.47 -19.63
C LYS A 185 -4.91 -7.88 -20.14
N ASN A 186 -3.89 -8.03 -20.99
CA ASN A 186 -3.44 -9.30 -21.55
C ASN A 186 -1.97 -9.61 -21.23
N LYS A 187 -1.32 -8.83 -20.36
CA LYS A 187 0.08 -9.04 -20.00
C LYS A 187 0.21 -10.32 -19.17
N LYS A 188 1.08 -11.22 -19.63
CA LYS A 188 1.48 -12.45 -18.96
C LYS A 188 3.00 -12.53 -18.94
N GLU A 189 3.56 -13.05 -17.86
CA GLU A 189 4.99 -13.07 -17.61
C GLU A 189 5.40 -14.19 -16.65
N SER A 190 4.97 -14.11 -15.38
CA SER A 190 5.39 -15.05 -14.34
C SER A 190 4.46 -15.00 -13.15
N TYR A 191 4.57 -15.99 -12.25
CA TYR A 191 3.76 -16.10 -11.03
C TYR A 191 3.55 -14.76 -10.31
N PHE A 192 4.63 -14.03 -10.01
CA PHE A 192 4.55 -12.84 -9.18
C PHE A 192 3.82 -11.69 -9.88
N SER A 193 4.23 -11.37 -11.10
CA SER A 193 3.62 -10.30 -11.89
C SER A 193 2.20 -10.61 -12.32
N ASP A 194 1.91 -11.83 -12.75
CA ASP A 194 0.59 -12.21 -13.25
C ASP A 194 -0.43 -12.24 -12.11
N SER A 195 -0.04 -12.74 -10.93
CA SER A 195 -0.92 -12.77 -9.75
C SER A 195 -1.26 -11.36 -9.29
N TYR A 196 -0.27 -10.48 -9.17
CA TYR A 196 -0.52 -9.12 -8.70
C TYR A 196 -1.21 -8.24 -9.75
N ASN A 197 -0.99 -8.52 -11.04
CA ASN A 197 -1.74 -7.92 -12.13
C ASN A 197 -3.22 -8.28 -12.04
N LEU A 198 -3.57 -9.56 -11.87
CA LEU A 198 -4.95 -9.99 -11.72
C LEU A 198 -5.64 -9.33 -10.52
N LEU A 199 -4.98 -9.30 -9.36
CA LEU A 199 -5.49 -8.59 -8.17
C LEU A 199 -5.75 -7.10 -8.44
N THR A 200 -4.85 -6.48 -9.20
CA THR A 200 -4.98 -5.08 -9.58
C THR A 200 -6.16 -4.88 -10.55
N MET A 201 -6.28 -5.75 -11.56
CA MET A 201 -7.39 -5.72 -12.53
C MET A 201 -8.74 -5.88 -11.84
N LEU A 202 -8.87 -6.82 -10.91
CA LEU A 202 -10.09 -6.98 -10.10
C LEU A 202 -10.43 -5.69 -9.34
N PHE A 203 -9.45 -5.04 -8.72
CA PHE A 203 -9.66 -3.77 -8.03
C PHE A 203 -10.10 -2.64 -8.97
N ILE A 204 -9.34 -2.35 -10.04
CA ILE A 204 -9.62 -1.19 -10.90
C ILE A 204 -10.86 -1.36 -11.79
N THR A 205 -11.35 -2.59 -11.96
CA THR A 205 -12.62 -2.89 -12.65
C THR A 205 -13.83 -2.91 -11.71
N GLY A 206 -13.62 -2.68 -10.40
CA GLY A 206 -14.70 -2.71 -9.40
C GLY A 206 -15.14 -4.13 -8.99
N ASN A 207 -14.41 -5.17 -9.40
CA ASN A 207 -14.72 -6.57 -9.08
C ASN A 207 -14.04 -7.07 -7.79
N TRP A 208 -13.28 -6.22 -7.10
CA TRP A 208 -12.86 -6.45 -5.71
C TRP A 208 -13.82 -5.68 -4.78
N TRP A 209 -14.86 -6.37 -4.31
CA TRP A 209 -15.88 -5.79 -3.45
C TRP A 209 -15.38 -5.55 -2.01
N LYS A 210 -15.94 -4.52 -1.34
CA LYS A 210 -15.70 -4.27 0.08
C LYS A 210 -16.47 -5.31 0.92
N PRO A 211 -15.81 -6.15 1.74
CA PRO A 211 -16.52 -6.97 2.70
C PRO A 211 -17.06 -6.10 3.84
N VAL A 212 -18.32 -6.31 4.23
CA VAL A 212 -18.96 -5.65 5.39
C VAL A 212 -19.55 -6.72 6.31
N PRO A 213 -19.59 -6.50 7.63
CA PRO A 213 -20.29 -7.40 8.55
C PRO A 213 -21.78 -7.48 8.22
N ASP A 214 -22.40 -8.64 8.44
CA ASP A 214 -23.86 -8.77 8.32
C ASP A 214 -24.57 -7.82 9.29
N ASP A 215 -25.69 -7.20 8.86
CA ASP A 215 -26.42 -6.15 9.58
C ASP A 215 -26.74 -6.52 11.05
N LYS A 216 -26.92 -7.80 11.37
CA LYS A 216 -27.18 -8.30 12.73
C LYS A 216 -26.02 -8.12 13.71
N LYS A 217 -24.77 -8.00 13.24
CA LYS A 217 -23.61 -7.73 14.11
C LYS A 217 -23.48 -6.25 14.46
N ILE A 218 -23.94 -5.35 13.60
CA ILE A 218 -23.88 -3.89 13.82
C ILE A 218 -24.82 -3.50 14.98
N GLU A 219 -26.03 -4.08 15.03
CA GLU A 219 -26.95 -3.86 16.15
C GLU A 219 -26.37 -4.31 17.51
N ASN A 220 -25.67 -5.45 17.55
CA ASN A 220 -25.05 -5.93 18.79
C ASN A 220 -23.90 -5.05 19.27
N LEU A 221 -23.07 -4.51 18.36
CA LEU A 221 -21.98 -3.59 18.70
C LEU A 221 -22.51 -2.25 19.23
N ILE A 222 -23.59 -1.73 18.64
CA ILE A 222 -24.26 -0.52 19.13
C ILE A 222 -24.86 -0.78 20.52
N ASN A 223 -25.52 -1.92 20.71
CA ASN A 223 -26.14 -2.29 21.98
C ASN A 223 -25.11 -2.43 23.12
N ASP A 224 -23.96 -3.05 22.86
CA ASP A 224 -22.86 -3.19 23.82
C ASP A 224 -22.20 -1.85 24.19
N GLU A 225 -22.08 -0.90 23.25
CA GLU A 225 -21.60 0.46 23.54
C GLU A 225 -22.61 1.27 24.36
N THR A 226 -23.92 1.13 24.10
CA THR A 226 -24.95 1.74 24.95
C THR A 226 -24.99 1.15 26.35
N GLN A 227 -24.85 -0.17 26.54
CA GLN A 227 -24.83 -0.77 27.89
C GLN A 227 -23.64 -0.29 28.73
N LYS A 228 -22.45 -0.17 28.13
CA LYS A 228 -21.27 0.39 28.83
C LYS A 228 -21.39 1.87 29.20
N GLY A 229 -22.34 2.60 28.59
CA GLY A 229 -22.65 3.99 28.91
C GLY A 229 -23.58 4.18 30.11
N TYR A 230 -24.27 3.12 30.56
CA TYR A 230 -25.20 3.16 31.70
C TYR A 230 -24.60 2.60 33.01
N ASP A 231 -23.46 1.91 32.94
CA ASP A 231 -22.75 1.36 34.10
C ASP A 231 -21.68 2.32 34.70
N LYS A 232 -21.88 3.65 34.59
CA LYS A 232 -21.05 4.67 35.25
C LYS A 232 -21.87 5.71 36.01
#